data_AF-A0A949IQD5-F1
#
_entry.id   AF-A0A949IQD5-F1
#
_cell.length_a   1.000
_cell.length_b   1.000
_cell.length_c   1.000
_cell.angle_alpha   90.00
_cell.angle_beta   90.00
_cell.angle_gamma   90.00
#
_symmetry.space_group_name_H-M   'P 1'
#
loop_
_entity.id
_entity.type
_entity.pdbx_description
1 polymer ?
#
loop_
_entity_poly.entity_id
_entity_poly.type
_entity_poly.pdbx_seq_one_letter_code
_entity_poly.pdbx_strand_id
1 'polypeptide(L)' 'MAENGFERLSDAVLAALVLALEQKDLAVAELLSRALEMAMTRGAGGKGFVERREFTAGVEKAMNQMDALRKQSRS' A
#
# COMPACT_ATOMS: atom_id res chain seq x y z
N MET A 1 1.56 24.33 1.54
CA MET A 1 2.00 23.61 0.32
C MET A 1 2.65 22.32 0.79
N ALA A 2 2.28 21.17 0.24
CA ALA A 2 2.84 19.88 0.68
C ALA A 2 4.33 19.83 0.29
N GLU A 3 5.20 20.03 1.26
CA GLU A 3 6.65 19.86 1.08
C GLU A 3 6.93 18.35 0.97
N ASN A 4 7.49 17.94 -0.18
CA ASN A 4 7.82 16.58 -0.63
C ASN A 4 6.67 15.74 -1.24
N GLY A 5 6.48 15.89 -2.56
CA GLY A 5 6.50 14.76 -3.50
C GLY A 5 5.37 13.72 -3.49
N PHE A 6 4.35 13.83 -2.64
CA PHE A 6 3.17 12.96 -2.71
C PHE A 6 2.04 13.69 -3.43
N GLU A 7 1.80 13.34 -4.70
CA GLU A 7 0.67 13.86 -5.46
C GLU A 7 -0.66 13.29 -4.95
N ARG A 8 -0.64 12.10 -4.34
CA ARG A 8 -1.84 11.39 -3.88
C ARG A 8 -1.68 10.76 -2.50
N LEU A 9 -2.81 10.56 -1.83
CA LEU A 9 -2.88 9.83 -0.56
C LEU A 9 -2.29 8.41 -0.69
N SER A 10 -2.51 7.73 -1.82
CA SER A 10 -1.92 6.40 -2.08
C SER A 10 -0.40 6.42 -2.05
N ASP A 11 0.25 7.50 -2.50
CA ASP A 11 1.70 7.58 -2.57
C ASP A 11 2.30 7.74 -1.18
N ALA A 12 1.67 8.56 -0.34
CA ALA A 12 2.04 8.72 1.06
C ALA A 12 1.84 7.41 1.86
N VAL A 13 0.72 6.72 1.62
CA VAL A 13 0.43 5.43 2.28
C VAL A 13 1.41 4.35 1.82
N LEU A 14 1.77 4.33 0.53
CA LEU A 14 2.78 3.40 0.01
C LEU A 14 4.16 3.65 0.62
N ALA A 15 4.59 4.91 0.71
CA ALA A 15 5.88 5.25 1.34
C ALA A 15 5.92 4.83 2.82
N ALA A 16 4.83 5.07 3.56
CA ALA A 16 4.72 4.61 4.94
C ALA A 16 4.72 3.07 5.05
N LEU A 17 4.03 2.38 4.13
CA LEU A 17 4.02 0.91 4.10
C LEU A 17 5.42 0.34 3.87
N VAL A 18 6.18 0.91 2.93
CA VAL A 18 7.58 0.49 2.68
C VAL A 18 8.43 0.64 3.94
N LEU A 19 8.31 1.78 4.64
CA LEU A 19 9.05 2.00 5.89
C LEU A 19 8.66 0.99 6.99
N ALA A 20 7.37 0.70 7.15
CA ALA A 20 6.89 -0.29 8.12
C ALA A 20 7.42 -1.70 7.81
N LEU A 21 7.48 -2.07 6.52
CA LEU A 21 8.07 -3.33 6.07
C LEU A 21 9.58 -3.41 6.35
N GLU A 22 10.33 -2.33 6.10
CA GLU A 22 11.76 -2.24 6.43
C GLU A 22 12.02 -2.38 7.93
N GLN A 23 11.16 -1.78 8.76
CA GLN A 23 11.20 -1.88 10.22
C GLN A 23 10.70 -3.22 10.75
N LYS A 24 10.13 -4.07 9.89
CA LYS A 24 9.49 -5.34 10.25
C LYS A 24 8.33 -5.18 11.24
N ASP A 25 7.67 -4.02 11.25
CA ASP A 25 6.48 -3.77 12.06
C ASP A 25 5.26 -4.32 11.33
N LEU A 26 4.94 -5.59 11.62
CA LEU A 26 3.84 -6.28 10.97
C LEU A 26 2.48 -5.64 11.27
N ALA A 27 2.24 -5.20 12.51
CA ALA A 27 0.95 -4.64 12.91
C ALA A 27 0.65 -3.34 12.15
N VAL A 28 1.66 -2.46 12.03
CA VAL A 28 1.55 -1.23 11.27
C VAL A 28 1.45 -1.52 9.77
N ALA A 29 2.25 -2.46 9.24
CA ALA A 29 2.19 -2.84 7.83
C ALA A 29 0.81 -3.37 7.42
N GLU A 30 0.11 -4.12 8.28
CA GLU A 30 -1.25 -4.62 8.00
C GLU A 30 -2.29 -3.51 7.93
N LEU A 31 -2.18 -2.50 8.78
CA LEU A 31 -3.06 -1.33 8.75
C LEU A 31 -2.83 -0.52 7.47
N LEU A 32 -1.57 -0.30 7.13
CA LEU A 32 -1.17 0.46 5.95
C LEU A 32 -1.52 -0.26 4.64
N SER A 33 -1.44 -1.59 4.59
CA SER A 33 -1.84 -2.35 3.39
C SER A 33 -3.33 -2.18 3.08
N ARG A 34 -4.19 -2.17 4.12
CA ARG A 34 -5.64 -1.93 3.96
C ARG A 34 -5.91 -0.48 3.59
N ALA A 35 -5.21 0.46 4.22
CA ALA A 35 -5.32 1.88 3.89
C ALA A 35 -4.90 2.15 2.43
N LEU A 36 -3.90 1.45 1.92
CA LEU A 36 -3.44 1.57 0.53
C LEU A 36 -4.52 1.11 -0.44
N GLU A 37 -5.15 -0.04 -0.17
CA GLU A 37 -6.28 -0.55 -0.96
C GLU A 37 -7.45 0.45 -1.00
N MET A 38 -7.80 1.04 0.14
CA MET A 38 -8.85 2.07 0.23
C MET A 38 -8.48 3.37 -0.52
N ALA A 39 -7.23 3.83 -0.38
CA ALA A 39 -6.74 5.01 -1.09
C ALA A 39 -6.67 4.76 -2.61
N MET A 40 -6.43 3.51 -3.02
CA MET A 40 -6.47 3.10 -4.41
C MET A 40 -7.90 2.95 -4.96
N THR A 41 -8.91 2.73 -4.12
CA THR A 41 -10.31 2.58 -4.59
C THR A 41 -11.11 3.88 -4.58
N ARG A 42 -10.63 4.94 -3.93
CA ARG A 42 -11.35 6.23 -3.79
C ARG A 42 -11.59 7.02 -5.09
N GLY A 43 -11.02 6.58 -6.22
CA GLY A 43 -11.27 7.12 -7.57
C GLY A 43 -12.25 6.29 -8.42
N ALA A 44 -12.68 5.11 -7.94
CA ALA A 44 -13.54 4.19 -8.67
C ALA A 44 -15.02 4.50 -8.38
N GLY A 45 -15.61 5.37 -9.22
CA GLY A 45 -17.04 5.66 -9.14
C GLY A 45 -17.92 4.46 -9.52
N GLY A 46 -18.82 4.07 -8.62
CA GLY A 46 -20.07 3.38 -8.96
C GLY A 46 -20.00 1.90 -9.35
N LYS A 47 -21.13 1.22 -9.12
CA LYS A 47 -21.39 -0.22 -9.28
C LYS A 47 -21.00 -0.72 -10.69
N GLY A 48 -19.77 -1.20 -10.84
CA GLY A 48 -19.26 -1.78 -12.09
C GLY A 48 -17.90 -1.27 -12.58
N PHE A 49 -17.28 -0.30 -11.91
CA PHE A 49 -15.98 0.20 -12.32
C PHE A 49 -14.83 -0.65 -11.74
N VAL A 50 -14.21 -1.47 -12.57
CA VAL A 50 -12.92 -2.11 -12.27
C VAL A 50 -11.82 -1.18 -12.75
N GLU A 51 -11.26 -0.41 -11.83
CA GLU A 51 -10.07 0.36 -12.14
C GLU A 51 -8.89 -0.61 -12.27
N ARG A 52 -8.56 -1.01 -13.51
CA ARG A 52 -7.27 -1.63 -13.83
C ARG A 52 -6.20 -0.54 -13.76
N ARG A 53 -5.93 -0.02 -12.56
CA ARG A 53 -4.62 0.59 -12.34
C ARG A 53 -3.62 -0.54 -12.52
N GLU A 54 -2.82 -0.46 -13.56
CA GLU A 54 -1.58 -1.23 -13.56
C GLU A 54 -0.89 -0.90 -12.25
N PHE A 55 -0.73 -1.91 -11.39
CA PHE A 55 0.02 -1.76 -10.16
C PHE A 55 1.39 -1.23 -10.58
N THR A 56 1.71 -0.01 -10.17
CA THR A 56 3.06 0.49 -10.40
C THR A 56 4.01 -0.49 -9.72
N ALA A 57 5.18 -0.73 -10.31
CA ALA A 57 6.13 -1.74 -9.82
C ALA A 57 6.45 -1.61 -8.31
N GLY A 58 6.31 -0.39 -7.75
CA GLY A 58 6.45 -0.14 -6.30
C GLY A 58 5.36 -0.79 -5.44
N VAL A 59 4.10 -0.79 -5.88
CA VAL A 59 2.99 -1.41 -5.13
C VAL A 59 3.14 -2.93 -5.14
N GLU A 60 3.41 -3.52 -6.31
CA GLU A 60 3.59 -4.97 -6.44
C GLU A 60 4.74 -5.46 -5.55
N LYS A 61 5.87 -4.74 -5.56
CA LYS A 61 7.01 -5.04 -4.68
C LYS A 61 6.63 -5.01 -3.19
N ALA A 62 5.91 -3.97 -2.75
CA ALA A 62 5.50 -3.84 -1.36
C ALA A 62 4.53 -4.97 -0.93
N MET A 63 3.61 -5.36 -1.80
CA MET A 63 2.67 -6.46 -1.55
C MET A 63 3.40 -7.81 -1.43
N ASN A 64 4.37 -8.07 -2.32
CA ASN A 64 5.20 -9.27 -2.24
C ASN A 64 6.03 -9.33 -0.93
N GLN A 65 6.57 -8.20 -0.48
CA GLN A 65 7.29 -8.10 0.79
C GLN A 65 6.37 -8.35 1.99
N MET A 66 5.13 -7.86 1.94
CA MET A 66 4.12 -8.08 2.97
C MET A 66 3.78 -9.57 3.13
N ASP A 67 3.58 -10.28 2.02
CA ASP A 67 3.30 -11.71 2.05
C ASP A 67 4.47 -12.53 2.59
N ALA A 68 5.71 -12.13 2.28
CA ALA A 68 6.90 -12.76 2.84
C ALA A 68 7.00 -12.55 4.36
N LEU A 69 6.69 -11.35 4.85
CA LEU A 69 6.72 -11.03 6.29
C LEU A 69 5.65 -11.82 7.06
N ARG A 70 4.42 -11.93 6.52
CA ARG A 70 3.34 -12.75 7.09
C ARG A 70 3.70 -14.23 7.19
N LYS A 71 4.47 -14.76 6.23
CA LYS A 71 4.93 -16.16 6.27
C LYS A 71 5.96 -16.38 7.36
N GLN A 72 6.88 -15.44 7.56
CA GLN A 72 7.90 -15.49 8.61
C GLN A 72 7.31 -15.35 10.02
N SER A 73 6.24 -14.57 10.19
CA SER A 73 5.59 -14.41 11.51
C SER A 73 4.73 -15.60 11.92
N ARG A 74 4.45 -16.53 11.00
CA ARG A 74 3.64 -17.72 11.23
C ARG A 74 4.47 -19.00 11.46
N SER A 75 5.80 -18.93 11.30
CA SER A 75 6.76 -20.00 11.62
C SER A 75 7.34 -19.80 13.00
#